data_AF-A0A5C5HEF8-F1
#
_entry.id   AF-A0A5C5HEF8-F1
#
_cell.length_a   1.000
_cell.length_b   1.000
_cell.length_c   1.000
_cell.angle_alpha   90.00
_cell.angle_beta   90.00
_cell.angle_gamma   90.00
#
_symmetry.space_group_name_H-M   'P 1'
#
loop_
_entity.id
_entity.type
_entity.pdbx_description
1 polymer ?
#
loop_
_entity_poly.entity_id
_entity_poly.type
_entity_poly.pdbx_seq_one_letter_code
_entity_poly.pdbx_strand_id
1 'polypeptide(L)' 'MKIEYQDYGAVANIVITSTVFEFRKHNRVVDTALFSTLGIVANRSGIFFMKSVLSGKSRDMLRAYKTILREEQR' A
#
# COMPACT_ATOMS: atom_id res chain seq x y z
N MET A 1 5.15 -4.01 -9.96
CA MET A 1 4.12 -3.50 -9.03
C MET A 1 3.63 -2.11 -9.45
N LYS A 2 2.32 -1.86 -9.48
CA LYS A 2 1.73 -0.52 -9.74
C LYS A 2 1.22 0.06 -8.42
N ILE A 3 1.62 1.29 -8.09
CA ILE A 3 1.20 1.98 -6.87
C ILE A 3 0.54 3.30 -7.24
N GLU A 4 -0.69 3.48 -6.79
CA GLU A 4 -1.47 4.69 -7.02
C GLU A 4 -1.78 5.34 -5.66
N TYR A 5 -1.60 6.65 -5.58
CA TYR A 5 -1.99 7.46 -4.43
C TYR A 5 -3.21 8.28 -4.80
N GLN A 6 -4.29 8.13 -4.05
CA GLN A 6 -5.57 8.82 -4.25
C GLN A 6 -5.87 9.65 -3.00
N ASP A 7 -5.95 10.96 -3.15
CA ASP A 7 -6.23 11.88 -2.05
C ASP A 7 -7.71 12.30 -2.07
N TYR A 8 -8.39 12.14 -0.94
CA TYR A 8 -9.77 12.58 -0.71
C TYR A 8 -9.83 13.71 0.34
N GLY A 9 -8.71 14.37 0.62
CA GLY A 9 -8.59 15.51 1.52
C GLY A 9 -8.45 15.10 2.99
N ALA A 10 -9.52 14.55 3.58
CA ALA A 10 -9.48 14.08 4.97
C ALA A 10 -8.84 12.68 5.10
N VAL A 11 -9.02 11.85 4.08
CA VAL A 11 -8.56 10.46 3.99
C VAL A 11 -7.80 10.31 2.68
N ALA A 12 -6.75 9.51 2.68
CA ALA A 12 -6.07 9.11 1.46
C ALA A 12 -6.11 7.59 1.33
N ASN A 13 -6.10 7.13 0.07
CA ASN A 13 -6.03 5.73 -0.29
C ASN A 13 -4.75 5.46 -1.09
N ILE A 14 -4.07 4.37 -0.77
CA ILE A 14 -2.96 3.86 -1.58
C ILE A 14 -3.43 2.53 -2.16
N VAL A 15 -3.49 2.48 -3.48
CA VAL A 15 -3.88 1.28 -4.22
C VAL A 15 -2.62 0.67 -4.80
N ILE A 16 -2.27 -0.49 -4.27
CA ILE A 16 -1.16 -1.31 -4.75
C ILE A 16 -1.74 -2.44 -5.58
N THR A 17 -1.28 -2.57 -6.82
CA THR A 17 -1.68 -3.66 -7.72
C THR A 17 -0.44 -4.38 -8.20
N SER A 18 -0.32 -5.67 -7.89
CA SER A 18 0.81 -6.53 -8.26
C SER A 18 0.33 -7.81 -8.95
N THR A 19 1.25 -8.46 -9.65
CA THR A 19 1.04 -9.77 -10.27
C THR A 19 1.48 -10.87 -9.30
N VAL A 20 0.97 -12.10 -9.47
CA VAL A 20 1.31 -13.24 -8.58
C VAL A 20 2.81 -13.54 -8.51
N PHE A 21 3.57 -13.25 -9.59
CA PHE A 21 5.02 -13.42 -9.60
C PHE A 21 5.75 -12.54 -8.58
N GLU A 22 5.19 -11.38 -8.24
CA GLU A 22 5.74 -10.44 -7.25
C GLU A 22 5.08 -10.57 -5.87
N PHE A 23 4.31 -11.65 -5.61
CA PHE A 23 3.51 -11.83 -4.39
C PHE A 23 4.31 -11.65 -3.09
N ARG A 24 5.54 -12.18 -3.03
CA ARG A 24 6.39 -12.06 -1.83
C ARG A 24 6.81 -10.61 -1.58
N LYS A 25 7.14 -9.87 -2.65
CA LYS A 25 7.51 -8.46 -2.56
C LYS A 25 6.29 -7.62 -2.18
N HIS A 26 5.13 -7.93 -2.78
CA HIS A 26 3.87 -7.29 -2.46
C HIS A 26 3.48 -7.41 -0.99
N ASN A 27 3.53 -8.63 -0.43
CA ASN A 27 3.20 -8.82 0.98
C ASN A 27 4.18 -8.09 1.90
N ARG A 28 5.48 -8.14 1.59
CA ARG A 28 6.48 -7.40 2.37
C ARG A 28 6.22 -5.90 2.37
N VAL A 29 5.86 -5.32 1.22
CA VAL A 29 5.58 -3.89 1.08
C VAL A 29 4.29 -3.50 1.81
N VAL A 30 3.23 -4.33 1.71
CA VAL A 30 1.98 -4.11 2.46
C VAL A 30 2.20 -4.23 3.96
N ASP A 31 2.95 -5.24 4.41
CA ASP A 31 3.23 -5.45 5.83
C ASP A 31 4.09 -4.31 6.38
N THR A 32 5.13 -3.88 5.66
CA THR A 32 5.95 -2.72 6.07
C THR A 32 5.16 -1.42 6.11
N ALA A 33 4.21 -1.21 5.17
CA ALA A 33 3.30 -0.09 5.22
C ALA A 33 2.40 -0.13 6.46
N LEU A 34 1.85 -1.30 6.80
CA LEU A 34 1.06 -1.49 8.01
C LEU A 34 1.88 -1.26 9.29
N PHE A 35 3.13 -1.73 9.35
CA PHE A 35 4.02 -1.49 10.48
C PHE A 35 4.44 -0.02 10.60
N SER A 36 4.66 0.67 9.48
CA SER A 36 5.14 2.05 9.48
C SER A 36 4.09 3.06 9.95
N THR A 37 2.80 2.70 9.96
CA THR A 37 1.71 3.64 10.18
C THR A 37 0.55 3.02 10.93
N LEU A 38 0.41 3.39 12.21
CA LEU A 38 -0.71 2.99 13.04
C LEU A 38 -2.02 3.60 12.53
N GLY A 39 -3.05 2.77 12.35
CA GLY A 39 -4.42 3.22 12.05
C GLY A 39 -4.84 3.16 10.58
N ILE A 40 -4.09 2.45 9.73
CA ILE A 40 -4.47 2.18 8.34
C ILE A 40 -5.31 0.90 8.26
N VAL A 41 -6.40 0.95 7.50
CA VAL A 41 -7.17 -0.23 7.12
C VAL A 41 -6.63 -0.75 5.79
N ALA A 42 -6.15 -1.99 5.77
CA ALA A 42 -5.73 -2.66 4.54
C ALA A 42 -6.78 -3.67 4.07
N ASN A 43 -7.36 -3.43 2.90
CA ASN A 43 -8.20 -4.38 2.20
C ASN A 43 -7.41 -5.08 1.10
N ARG A 44 -7.27 -6.40 1.20
CA ARG A 44 -6.58 -7.24 0.21
C ARG A 44 -7.63 -7.96 -0.64
N SER A 45 -7.50 -7.88 -1.97
CA SER A 45 -8.40 -8.57 -2.89
C SER A 45 -7.65 -9.10 -4.11
N GLY A 46 -8.03 -10.29 -4.57
CA GLY A 46 -7.62 -10.84 -5.87
C GLY A 46 -6.91 -12.20 -5.81
N ILE A 47 -7.15 -12.99 -6.86
CA ILE A 47 -6.65 -14.37 -7.02
C ILE A 47 -5.47 -14.41 -8.02
N PHE A 48 -5.56 -13.65 -9.12
CA PHE A 48 -4.50 -13.55 -10.16
C PHE A 48 -3.75 -12.21 -10.16
N PHE A 49 -4.39 -11.14 -9.69
CA PHE A 49 -3.75 -9.85 -9.46
C PHE A 49 -3.99 -9.50 -8.01
N MET A 50 -2.92 -9.34 -7.24
CA MET A 50 -3.05 -8.92 -5.87
C MET A 50 -3.27 -7.42 -5.83
N LYS A 51 -4.47 -7.04 -5.44
CA LYS A 51 -4.83 -5.66 -5.15
C LYS A 51 -4.84 -5.47 -3.64
N SER A 52 -4.21 -4.40 -3.17
CA SER A 52 -4.26 -3.99 -1.78
C SER A 52 -4.60 -2.51 -1.71
N VAL A 53 -5.71 -2.22 -1.06
CA VAL A 53 -6.19 -0.86 -0.83
C VAL A 53 -5.91 -0.54 0.63
N LEU A 54 -4.96 0.37 0.84
CA LEU A 54 -4.65 0.95 2.13
C LEU A 54 -5.46 2.22 2.26
N SER A 55 -6.19 2.40 3.35
CA SER A 55 -7.01 3.59 3.63
C SER A 55 -6.67 4.15 4.99
N GLY A 56 -6.44 5.46 5.07
CA GLY A 56 -6.08 6.11 6.34
C GLY A 56 -6.05 7.64 6.26
N LYS A 57 -5.68 8.30 7.37
CA LYS A 57 -5.52 9.76 7.41
C LYS A 57 -4.44 10.21 6.42
N SER A 58 -4.69 11.28 5.68
CA SER A 58 -3.79 11.75 4.59
C SER A 58 -2.34 11.97 5.06
N ARG A 59 -2.13 12.55 6.26
CA ARG A 59 -0.79 12.77 6.83
C ARG A 59 0.00 11.47 7.03
N ASP A 60 -0.67 10.43 7.53
CA ASP A 60 -0.03 9.16 7.83
C ASP A 60 0.19 8.38 6.53
N MET A 61 -0.77 8.46 5.59
CA MET A 61 -0.65 7.86 4.26
C MET A 61 0.51 8.42 3.43
N LEU A 62 0.82 9.72 3.52
CA LEU A 62 2.01 10.28 2.87
C LEU A 62 3.33 9.67 3.40
N ARG A 63 3.38 9.31 4.69
CA ARG A 63 4.54 8.61 5.26
C ARG A 63 4.60 7.17 4.78
N ALA A 64 3.47 6.46 4.82
CA ALA A 64 3.35 5.10 4.30
C ALA A 64 3.78 5.02 2.83
N TYR A 65 3.32 5.95 1.99
CA TYR A 65 3.66 6.02 0.57
C TYR A 65 5.17 6.16 0.33
N LYS A 66 5.86 7.01 1.10
CA LYS A 66 7.33 7.15 1.01
C LYS A 66 8.05 5.87 1.43
N THR A 67 7.58 5.20 2.47
CA THR A 67 8.15 3.91 2.92
C THR A 67 7.94 2.82 1.86
N ILE A 68 6.74 2.75 1.29
CA ILE A 68 6.40 1.83 0.19
C ILE A 68 7.36 2.04 -0.99
N LEU A 69 7.52 3.29 -1.47
CA LEU A 69 8.41 3.58 -2.59
C LEU A 69 9.87 3.17 -2.32
N ARG A 70 10.34 3.29 -1.08
CA ARG A 70 11.69 2.86 -0.69
C ARG A 70 11.84 1.34 -0.69
N GLU A 71 10.85 0.60 -0.19
CA GLU A 71 10.90 -0.87 -0.21
C GLU A 71 10.65 -1.44 -1.62
N GLU A 72 9.94 -0.73 -2.50
CA GLU A 72 9.88 -1.09 -3.92
C GLU A 72 11.23 -0.96 -4.63
N GLN A 73 12.03 0.04 -4.26
CA GLN A 73 13.37 0.25 -4.84
C GLN A 73 14.42 -0.74 -4.29
N ARG A 74 14.06 -1.52 -3.27
CA ARG A 74 14.92 -2.52 -2.62
C ARG A 74 14.70 -3.92 -3.19
#